data_AF-E1QUJ5-F1
#
_entry.id   AF-E1QUJ5-F1
#
_cell.length_a   1.000
_cell.length_b   1.000
_cell.length_c   1.000
_cell.angle_alpha   90.00
_cell.angle_beta   90.00
_cell.angle_gamma   90.00
#
_symmetry.space_group_name_H-M   'P 1'
#
loop_
_entity.id
_entity.type
_entity.pdbx_description
1 polymer ?
#
loop_
_entity_poly.entity_id
_entity_poly.type
_entity_poly.pdbx_seq_one_letter_code
_entity_poly.pdbx_strand_id
1 'polypeptide(L)'
;MINWSVEAEDALMTTYVHRYSVLGKTIETRVVYDKAINKYKLRFVSIKPVNEIEISLLTILTPHFKFTIDYVQDSKVAMIYPSPETELYDDLQSVSTYVDSLTTLIIELLSYLNNPLLKTEINYELASRNWILDLSDTSASMFKVYDTKVGVIRVSVELEHRQLELGKVKVDVLVRAITALKCVVDSLVNKGFNAQIVYEDLGIAHLTAEFPSLGILTLIASKIDDMINEVERSCS
;
A
#
# COMPACT_ATOMS: atom_id res chain seq x y z
N MET A 1 1.80 8.35 -8.42
CA MET A 1 0.99 8.35 -9.65
C MET A 1 1.73 7.51 -10.68
N ILE A 2 1.09 6.45 -11.19
CA ILE A 2 1.70 5.52 -12.15
C ILE A 2 2.01 6.25 -13.46
N ASN A 3 3.25 6.12 -13.93
CA ASN A 3 3.64 6.62 -15.25
C ASN A 3 3.54 5.48 -16.28
N TRP A 4 2.58 5.61 -17.19
CA TRP A 4 2.31 4.63 -18.24
C TRP A 4 3.08 4.96 -19.52
N SER A 5 3.77 3.97 -20.07
CA SER A 5 4.34 4.03 -21.43
C SER A 5 3.41 3.38 -22.43
N VAL A 6 3.20 4.00 -23.59
CA VAL A 6 2.52 3.36 -24.73
C VAL A 6 3.52 2.42 -25.40
N GLU A 7 3.22 1.13 -25.40
CA GLU A 7 4.07 0.10 -26.02
C GLU A 7 3.65 -0.17 -27.47
N ALA A 8 2.35 -0.13 -27.74
CA ALA A 8 1.81 -0.35 -29.08
C ALA A 8 0.49 0.41 -29.26
N GLU A 9 0.22 0.88 -30.46
CA GLU A 9 -1.06 1.47 -30.83
C GLU A 9 -1.45 1.02 -32.24
N ASP A 10 -2.68 0.54 -32.37
CA ASP A 10 -3.31 0.22 -33.64
C ASP A 10 -4.73 0.83 -33.72
N ALA A 11 -5.44 0.51 -34.81
CA ALA A 11 -6.76 1.06 -35.09
C ALA A 11 -7.83 0.65 -34.06
N LEU A 12 -7.65 -0.47 -33.37
CA LEU A 12 -8.62 -1.06 -32.45
C LEU A 12 -8.17 -0.97 -30.98
N MET A 13 -6.87 -0.94 -30.72
CA MET A 13 -6.32 -1.04 -29.38
C MET A 13 -5.10 -0.15 -29.15
N THR A 14 -4.96 0.33 -27.92
CA THR A 14 -3.73 0.99 -27.43
C THR A 14 -3.21 0.22 -26.21
N THR A 15 -1.97 -0.24 -26.23
CA THR A 15 -1.35 -0.99 -25.13
C THR A 15 -0.48 -0.07 -24.28
N TYR A 16 -0.82 0.00 -23.00
CA TYR A 16 -0.09 0.71 -21.97
C TYR A 16 0.68 -0.29 -21.10
N VAL A 17 1.91 0.06 -20.79
CA VAL A 17 2.79 -0.73 -19.92
C VAL A 17 3.37 0.16 -18.83
N HIS A 18 3.37 -0.37 -17.62
CA HIS A 18 4.06 0.20 -16.47
C HIS A 18 5.05 -0.83 -15.92
N ARG A 19 6.28 -0.41 -15.65
CA ARG A 19 7.34 -1.23 -15.05
C ARG A 19 7.83 -0.57 -13.78
N TYR A 20 7.91 -1.35 -12.72
CA TYR A 20 8.35 -0.91 -11.40
C TYR A 20 9.35 -1.92 -10.83
N SER A 21 10.50 -1.43 -10.38
CA SER A 21 11.56 -2.27 -9.81
C SER A 21 11.61 -2.11 -8.30
N VAL A 22 11.51 -3.21 -7.56
CA VAL A 22 11.46 -3.23 -6.09
C VAL A 22 12.01 -4.54 -5.54
N LEU A 23 12.81 -4.48 -4.47
CA LEU A 23 13.40 -5.67 -3.81
C LEU A 23 14.09 -6.66 -4.78
N GLY A 24 14.79 -6.13 -5.80
CA GLY A 24 15.45 -6.96 -6.82
C GLY A 24 14.50 -7.65 -7.82
N LYS A 25 13.22 -7.28 -7.82
CA LYS A 25 12.18 -7.78 -8.73
C LYS A 25 11.70 -6.66 -9.64
N THR A 26 11.23 -7.05 -10.81
CA THR A 26 10.49 -6.21 -11.75
C THR A 26 9.04 -6.61 -11.72
N ILE A 27 8.17 -5.68 -11.39
CA ILE A 27 6.72 -5.77 -11.53
C ILE A 27 6.36 -5.07 -12.85
N GLU A 28 5.79 -5.81 -13.80
CA GLU A 28 5.29 -5.24 -15.06
C GLU A 28 3.77 -5.40 -15.13
N THR A 29 3.08 -4.27 -15.32
CA THR A 29 1.63 -4.23 -15.52
C THR A 29 1.32 -3.85 -16.95
N ARG A 30 0.37 -4.57 -17.56
CA ARG A 30 -0.09 -4.29 -18.92
C ARG A 30 -1.59 -4.03 -18.97
N VAL A 31 -1.96 -2.93 -19.62
CA VAL A 31 -3.35 -2.50 -19.80
C VAL A 31 -3.58 -2.26 -21.29
N VAL A 32 -4.75 -2.63 -21.79
CA VAL A 32 -5.13 -2.40 -23.18
C VAL A 32 -6.37 -1.52 -23.19
N TYR A 33 -6.31 -0.37 -23.83
CA TYR A 33 -7.49 0.40 -24.16
C TYR A 33 -8.13 -0.18 -25.41
N ASP A 34 -9.30 -0.77 -25.26
CA ASP A 34 -10.12 -1.29 -26.36
C ASP A 34 -11.03 -0.17 -26.88
N LYS A 35 -10.73 0.30 -28.09
CA LYS A 35 -11.42 1.42 -28.72
C LYS A 35 -12.85 1.05 -29.16
N ALA A 36 -13.15 -0.24 -29.35
CA ALA A 36 -14.47 -0.70 -29.81
C ALA A 36 -15.51 -0.64 -28.68
N ILE A 37 -15.12 -1.00 -27.46
CA ILE A 37 -16.00 -0.93 -26.28
C ILE A 37 -15.76 0.31 -25.42
N ASN A 38 -14.76 1.14 -25.77
CA ASN A 38 -14.34 2.33 -25.04
C ASN A 38 -14.03 2.03 -23.56
N LYS A 39 -13.21 1.01 -23.30
CA LYS A 39 -12.82 0.58 -21.95
C LYS A 39 -11.33 0.25 -21.88
N TYR A 40 -10.76 0.44 -20.69
CA TYR A 40 -9.42 -0.05 -20.36
C TYR A 40 -9.53 -1.45 -19.77
N LYS A 41 -8.80 -2.40 -20.36
CA LYS A 41 -8.70 -3.79 -19.91
C LYS A 41 -7.36 -4.06 -19.26
N LEU A 42 -7.35 -4.33 -17.95
CA LEU A 42 -6.16 -4.84 -17.26
C LEU A 42 -5.89 -6.26 -17.77
N ARG A 43 -4.73 -6.48 -18.40
CA ARG A 43 -4.38 -7.80 -18.98
C ARG A 43 -3.73 -8.69 -17.95
N PHE A 44 -2.66 -8.21 -17.34
CA PHE A 44 -1.93 -8.92 -16.31
C PHE A 44 -1.03 -7.98 -15.51
N VAL A 45 -0.64 -8.46 -14.34
CA VAL A 45 0.51 -7.99 -13.57
C VAL A 45 1.50 -9.15 -13.48
N SER A 46 2.75 -8.92 -13.83
CA SER A 46 3.80 -9.95 -13.79
C SER A 46 4.89 -9.57 -12.81
N ILE A 47 5.48 -10.56 -12.14
CA ILE A 47 6.57 -10.38 -11.18
C ILE A 47 7.72 -11.29 -11.58
N LYS A 48 8.94 -10.74 -11.72
CA LYS A 48 10.14 -11.52 -12.05
C LYS A 48 11.44 -10.93 -11.46
N PRO A 49 12.39 -11.75 -11.02
CA PRO A 49 12.28 -13.19 -10.83
C PRO A 49 11.46 -13.52 -9.56
N VAL A 50 10.75 -14.64 -9.58
CA VAL A 50 10.07 -15.22 -8.41
C VAL A 50 10.57 -16.63 -8.08
N ASN A 51 10.43 -17.05 -6.83
CA ASN A 51 10.69 -18.43 -6.38
C ASN A 51 9.40 -19.15 -5.98
N GLU A 52 9.51 -20.45 -5.69
CA GLU A 52 8.39 -21.34 -5.39
C GLU A 52 7.66 -20.97 -4.10
N ILE A 53 8.37 -20.43 -3.10
CA ILE A 53 7.79 -19.99 -1.82
C ILE A 53 6.92 -18.75 -2.05
N GLU A 54 7.44 -17.78 -2.82
CA GLU A 54 6.72 -16.56 -3.17
C GLU A 54 5.46 -16.86 -3.98
N ILE A 55 5.56 -17.75 -4.97
CA ILE A 55 4.40 -18.21 -5.75
C ILE A 55 3.36 -18.88 -4.85
N SER A 56 3.78 -19.74 -3.93
CA SER A 56 2.86 -20.46 -3.04
C SER A 56 2.00 -19.50 -2.21
N LEU A 57 2.61 -18.44 -1.67
CA LEU A 57 1.88 -17.44 -0.90
C LEU A 57 1.04 -16.51 -1.77
N LEU A 58 1.56 -16.08 -2.92
CA LEU A 58 0.77 -15.31 -3.89
C LEU A 58 -0.46 -16.11 -4.35
N THR A 59 -0.35 -17.43 -4.48
CA THR A 59 -1.49 -18.30 -4.85
C THR A 59 -2.58 -18.35 -3.77
N ILE A 60 -2.20 -18.27 -2.49
CA ILE A 60 -3.18 -18.19 -1.40
C ILE A 60 -3.92 -16.84 -1.44
N LEU A 61 -3.21 -15.76 -1.75
CA LEU A 61 -3.74 -14.40 -1.65
C LEU A 61 -4.46 -13.91 -2.91
N THR A 62 -4.04 -14.34 -4.10
CA THR A 62 -4.58 -13.86 -5.39
C THR A 62 -6.10 -14.03 -5.56
N PRO A 63 -6.75 -15.12 -5.10
CA PRO A 63 -8.21 -15.23 -5.15
C PRO A 63 -8.93 -14.14 -4.33
N HIS A 64 -8.37 -13.70 -3.21
CA HIS A 64 -8.95 -12.62 -2.39
C HIS A 64 -8.97 -11.28 -3.13
N PHE A 65 -8.08 -11.10 -4.10
CA PHE A 65 -8.01 -9.92 -4.95
C PHE A 65 -8.91 -10.03 -6.21
N LYS A 66 -9.63 -11.15 -6.37
CA LYS A 66 -10.29 -11.53 -7.63
C LYS A 66 -9.29 -11.62 -8.77
N PHE A 67 -8.14 -12.25 -8.53
CA PHE A 67 -7.16 -12.60 -9.56
C PHE A 67 -6.91 -14.10 -9.58
N THR A 68 -6.43 -14.58 -10.73
CA THR A 68 -5.78 -15.88 -10.85
C THR A 68 -4.28 -15.69 -11.02
N ILE A 69 -3.51 -16.73 -10.71
CA ILE A 69 -2.05 -16.72 -10.87
C ILE A 69 -1.61 -17.92 -11.70
N ASP A 70 -0.59 -17.68 -12.53
CA ASP A 70 0.13 -18.69 -13.27
C ASP A 70 1.64 -18.52 -13.02
N TYR A 71 2.40 -19.61 -13.09
CA TYR A 71 3.84 -19.61 -12.82
C TYR A 71 4.60 -20.26 -13.97
N VAL A 72 5.39 -19.46 -14.66
CA VAL A 72 6.28 -19.93 -15.73
C VAL A 72 7.64 -20.26 -15.12
N GLN A 73 7.78 -21.50 -14.64
CA GLN A 73 8.93 -21.96 -13.86
C GLN A 73 10.29 -21.69 -14.51
N ASP A 74 10.44 -21.97 -15.81
CA ASP A 74 11.70 -21.80 -16.54
C ASP A 74 12.19 -20.35 -16.57
N SER A 75 11.25 -19.40 -16.61
CA SER A 75 11.55 -17.97 -16.66
C SER A 75 11.45 -17.29 -15.29
N LYS A 76 11.05 -18.04 -14.25
CA LYS A 76 10.81 -17.53 -12.89
C LYS A 76 9.85 -16.32 -12.90
N VAL A 77 8.75 -16.43 -13.64
CA VAL A 77 7.76 -15.34 -13.78
C VAL A 77 6.43 -15.76 -13.17
N ALA A 78 5.94 -14.96 -12.22
CA ALA A 78 4.54 -15.01 -11.77
C ALA A 78 3.70 -14.15 -12.71
N MET A 79 2.59 -14.67 -13.21
CA MET A 79 1.61 -13.94 -14.01
C MET A 79 0.29 -13.89 -13.25
N ILE A 80 -0.19 -12.69 -12.93
CA ILE A 80 -1.40 -12.45 -12.16
C ILE A 80 -2.45 -11.84 -13.10
N TYR A 81 -3.59 -12.51 -13.28
CA TYR A 81 -4.64 -12.11 -14.23
C TYR A 81 -5.92 -11.70 -13.49
N PRO A 82 -6.51 -10.53 -13.80
CA PRO A 82 -7.75 -10.13 -13.16
C PRO A 82 -8.87 -11.10 -13.55
N SER A 83 -9.80 -11.30 -12.62
CA SER A 83 -11.05 -11.98 -12.93
C SER A 83 -11.86 -11.18 -13.96
N PRO A 84 -12.78 -11.83 -14.70
CA PRO A 84 -13.65 -11.13 -15.65
C PRO A 84 -14.46 -9.98 -15.03
N GLU A 85 -14.72 -10.02 -13.72
CA GLU A 85 -15.45 -8.97 -12.99
C GLU A 85 -14.59 -7.72 -12.72
N THR A 86 -13.26 -7.84 -12.73
CA THR A 86 -12.31 -6.79 -12.34
C THR A 86 -11.33 -6.43 -13.45
N GLU A 87 -11.59 -6.87 -14.68
CA GLU A 87 -10.68 -6.61 -15.81
C GLU A 87 -10.99 -5.31 -16.57
N LEU A 88 -12.22 -4.76 -16.52
CA LEU A 88 -12.65 -3.58 -17.29
C LEU A 88 -12.83 -2.32 -16.45
N TYR A 89 -12.33 -1.20 -16.97
CA TYR A 89 -12.34 0.12 -16.32
C TYR A 89 -12.75 1.22 -17.31
N ASP A 90 -13.39 2.27 -16.78
CA ASP A 90 -13.78 3.46 -17.55
C ASP A 90 -12.59 4.32 -17.97
N ASP A 91 -11.55 4.37 -17.13
CA ASP A 91 -10.40 5.24 -17.33
C ASP A 91 -9.11 4.62 -16.78
N LEU A 92 -7.97 5.12 -17.25
CA LEU A 92 -6.64 4.64 -16.87
C LEU A 92 -6.26 5.00 -15.43
N GLN A 93 -6.85 6.05 -14.84
CA GLN A 93 -6.59 6.45 -13.47
C GLN A 93 -7.19 5.44 -12.48
N SER A 94 -8.39 4.95 -12.75
CA SER A 94 -9.05 3.88 -12.00
C SER A 94 -8.20 2.59 -12.01
N VAL A 95 -7.64 2.23 -13.17
CA VAL A 95 -6.68 1.11 -13.27
C VAL A 95 -5.44 1.39 -12.43
N SER A 96 -4.92 2.63 -12.48
CA SER A 96 -3.71 3.01 -11.74
C SER A 96 -3.90 2.84 -10.23
N THR A 97 -5.03 3.30 -9.68
CA THR A 97 -5.35 3.16 -8.26
C THR A 97 -5.44 1.68 -7.84
N TYR A 98 -6.03 0.84 -8.68
CA TYR A 98 -6.13 -0.59 -8.40
C TYR A 98 -4.77 -1.30 -8.45
N VAL A 99 -3.95 -0.99 -9.47
CA VAL A 99 -2.61 -1.54 -9.63
C VAL A 99 -1.66 -1.08 -8.52
N ASP A 100 -1.75 0.18 -8.09
CA ASP A 100 -0.98 0.70 -6.95
C ASP A 100 -1.33 -0.05 -5.66
N SER A 101 -2.62 -0.33 -5.44
CA SER A 101 -3.09 -1.10 -4.28
C SER A 101 -2.57 -2.53 -4.31
N LEU A 102 -2.70 -3.22 -5.44
CA LEU A 102 -2.18 -4.58 -5.62
C LEU A 102 -0.66 -4.63 -5.45
N THR A 103 0.07 -3.69 -6.06
CA THR A 103 1.52 -3.61 -5.97
C THR A 103 1.98 -3.40 -4.54
N THR A 104 1.28 -2.57 -3.77
CA THR A 104 1.54 -2.37 -2.34
C THR A 104 1.44 -3.69 -1.57
N LEU A 105 0.39 -4.47 -1.82
CA LEU A 105 0.18 -5.75 -1.13
C LEU A 105 1.19 -6.82 -1.54
N ILE A 106 1.60 -6.84 -2.82
CA ILE A 106 2.68 -7.68 -3.30
C ILE A 106 3.99 -7.32 -2.58
N ILE A 107 4.31 -6.03 -2.45
CA ILE A 107 5.52 -5.58 -1.76
C ILE A 107 5.46 -5.96 -0.27
N GLU A 108 4.31 -5.81 0.39
CA GLU A 108 4.13 -6.24 1.78
C GLU A 108 4.44 -7.73 1.94
N LEU A 109 3.86 -8.56 1.09
CA LEU A 109 4.10 -10.01 1.11
C LEU A 109 5.58 -10.36 0.92
N LEU A 110 6.21 -9.76 -0.10
CA LEU A 110 7.61 -10.03 -0.42
C LEU A 110 8.56 -9.56 0.69
N SER A 111 8.23 -8.44 1.33
CA SER A 111 9.01 -7.93 2.47
C SER A 111 8.90 -8.87 3.67
N TYR A 112 7.70 -9.36 3.96
CA TYR A 112 7.48 -10.35 5.01
C TYR A 112 8.22 -11.67 4.75
N LEU A 113 8.23 -12.12 3.50
CA LEU A 113 8.95 -13.34 3.13
C LEU A 113 10.45 -13.27 3.34
N ASN A 114 11.04 -12.11 3.08
CA ASN A 114 12.47 -11.90 3.29
C ASN A 114 12.84 -11.78 4.77
N ASN A 115 11.87 -11.48 5.64
CA ASN A 115 12.08 -11.36 7.08
C ASN A 115 10.84 -11.81 7.87
N PRO A 116 10.55 -13.13 7.92
CA PRO A 116 9.38 -13.63 8.60
C PRO A 116 9.60 -13.55 10.12
N LEU A 117 8.91 -12.64 10.77
CA LEU A 117 8.98 -12.48 12.22
C LEU A 117 7.98 -13.39 12.91
N LEU A 118 8.44 -14.09 13.95
CA LEU A 118 7.55 -14.80 14.88
C LEU A 118 6.70 -13.77 15.63
N LYS A 119 5.49 -14.17 16.04
CA LYS A 119 4.58 -13.29 16.80
C LYS A 119 5.24 -12.67 18.04
N THR A 120 6.14 -13.39 18.69
CA THR A 120 6.93 -12.91 19.85
C THR A 120 7.97 -11.85 19.48
N GLU A 121 8.52 -11.92 18.27
CA GLU A 121 9.53 -10.97 17.76
C GLU A 121 8.87 -9.68 17.27
N ILE A 122 7.63 -9.77 16.74
CA ILE A 122 6.84 -8.59 16.33
C ILE A 122 6.67 -7.60 17.50
N ASN A 123 6.28 -8.09 18.68
CA ASN A 123 6.09 -7.22 19.84
C ASN A 123 7.40 -6.54 20.27
N TYR A 124 8.49 -7.30 20.28
CA TYR A 124 9.81 -6.79 20.64
C TYR A 124 10.27 -5.72 19.65
N GLU A 125 10.13 -5.99 18.36
CA GLU A 125 10.52 -5.05 17.31
C GLU A 125 9.68 -3.77 17.35
N LEU A 126 8.36 -3.88 17.47
CA LEU A 126 7.47 -2.71 17.58
C LEU A 126 7.80 -1.88 18.83
N ALA A 127 7.95 -2.52 19.99
CA ALA A 127 8.32 -1.84 21.22
C ALA A 127 9.68 -1.13 21.11
N SER A 128 10.67 -1.75 20.44
CA SER A 128 11.99 -1.13 20.21
C SER A 128 11.91 0.15 19.36
N ARG A 129 10.86 0.29 18.55
CA ARG A 129 10.54 1.47 17.73
C ARG A 129 9.53 2.41 18.41
N ASN A 130 9.25 2.21 19.70
CA ASN A 130 8.26 2.95 20.50
C ASN A 130 6.80 2.80 20.01
N TRP A 131 6.49 1.74 19.26
CA TRP A 131 5.12 1.37 18.96
C TRP A 131 4.56 0.55 20.13
N ILE A 132 3.41 0.97 20.64
CA ILE A 132 2.67 0.25 21.66
C ILE A 132 1.58 -0.54 20.96
N LEU A 133 1.57 -1.85 21.18
CA LEU A 133 0.64 -2.77 20.56
C LEU A 133 -0.41 -3.20 21.58
N ASP A 134 -1.68 -3.04 21.23
CA ASP A 134 -2.80 -3.65 21.93
C ASP A 134 -3.24 -4.91 21.15
N LEU A 135 -2.88 -6.06 21.72
CA LEU A 135 -3.30 -7.38 21.24
C LEU A 135 -4.55 -7.83 22.00
N SER A 136 -5.65 -7.11 21.86
CA SER A 136 -6.94 -7.64 22.25
C SER A 136 -7.30 -8.85 21.36
N ASP A 137 -8.03 -9.84 21.90
CA ASP A 137 -8.39 -11.05 21.14
C ASP A 137 -9.26 -10.76 19.89
N THR A 138 -9.90 -9.59 19.85
CA THR A 138 -10.88 -9.17 18.83
C THR A 138 -10.35 -8.14 17.83
N SER A 139 -9.31 -7.38 18.18
CA SER A 139 -8.75 -6.33 17.32
C SER A 139 -7.27 -6.13 17.60
N ALA A 140 -6.47 -6.08 16.54
CA ALA A 140 -5.07 -5.70 16.65
C ALA A 140 -4.96 -4.21 16.36
N SER A 141 -4.57 -3.43 17.37
CA SER A 141 -4.32 -2.01 17.20
C SER A 141 -2.94 -1.64 17.73
N MET A 142 -2.33 -0.61 17.16
CA MET A 142 -1.07 -0.07 17.64
C MET A 142 -1.08 1.45 17.59
N PHE A 143 -0.32 2.07 18.49
CA PHE A 143 -0.17 3.51 18.47
C PHE A 143 1.25 3.93 18.80
N LYS A 144 1.59 5.15 18.39
CA LYS A 144 2.86 5.80 18.68
C LYS A 144 2.67 7.30 18.79
N VAL A 145 3.45 7.93 19.65
CA VAL A 145 3.53 9.38 19.80
C VAL A 145 4.92 9.82 19.34
N TYR A 146 4.96 10.71 18.37
CA TYR A 146 6.15 11.33 17.82
C TYR A 146 6.29 12.72 18.44
N ASP A 147 7.39 12.93 19.15
CA ASP A 147 7.82 14.26 19.60
C ASP A 147 8.83 14.77 18.57
N THR A 148 8.37 15.64 17.66
CA THR A 148 9.12 16.08 16.48
C THR A 148 9.46 17.57 16.59
N LYS A 149 10.37 18.06 15.74
CA LYS A 149 10.68 19.51 15.69
C LYS A 149 9.49 20.38 15.32
N VAL A 150 8.53 19.84 14.56
CA VAL A 150 7.35 20.58 14.09
C VAL A 150 6.18 20.54 15.07
N GLY A 151 6.25 19.66 16.08
CA GLY A 151 5.20 19.47 17.09
C GLY A 151 5.04 18.02 17.52
N VAL A 152 3.93 17.73 18.19
CA VAL A 152 3.61 16.37 18.64
C VAL A 152 2.60 15.75 17.67
N ILE A 153 2.91 14.55 17.17
CA ILE A 153 2.02 13.79 16.29
C ILE A 153 1.72 12.47 16.97
N ARG A 154 0.45 12.18 17.25
CA ARG A 154 0.01 10.86 17.71
C ARG A 154 -0.60 10.12 16.53
N VAL A 155 -0.13 8.90 16.29
CA VAL A 155 -0.70 8.00 15.28
C VAL A 155 -1.28 6.79 15.97
N SER A 156 -2.52 6.43 15.62
CA SER A 156 -3.19 5.21 16.04
C SER A 156 -3.56 4.41 14.79
N VAL A 157 -3.44 3.10 14.88
CA VAL A 157 -3.59 2.17 13.76
C VAL A 157 -4.48 1.02 14.22
N GLU A 158 -5.51 0.72 13.46
CA GLU A 158 -6.44 -0.38 13.73
C GLU A 158 -6.52 -1.30 12.51
N LEU A 159 -6.34 -2.60 12.74
CA LEU A 159 -6.52 -3.62 11.71
C LEU A 159 -7.98 -4.09 11.67
N GLU A 160 -8.57 -4.08 10.49
CA GLU A 160 -9.91 -4.64 10.26
C GLU A 160 -9.94 -6.17 10.40
N HIS A 161 -8.86 -6.84 10.01
CA HIS A 161 -8.73 -8.31 9.97
C HIS A 161 -7.39 -8.76 10.61
N ARG A 162 -7.19 -10.07 10.77
CA ARG A 162 -5.94 -10.61 11.34
C ARG A 162 -4.78 -10.52 10.33
N GLN A 163 -3.56 -10.74 10.80
CA GLN A 163 -2.39 -10.74 9.91
C GLN A 163 -2.52 -11.78 8.79
N LEU A 164 -2.08 -11.41 7.60
CA LEU A 164 -2.15 -12.17 6.34
C LEU A 164 -3.58 -12.40 5.81
N GLU A 165 -4.58 -11.76 6.41
CA GLU A 165 -5.91 -11.61 5.83
C GLU A 165 -6.00 -10.28 5.09
N LEU A 166 -6.67 -10.28 3.93
CA LEU A 166 -6.93 -9.05 3.22
C LEU A 166 -7.91 -8.20 4.01
N GLY A 167 -7.48 -6.99 4.36
CA GLY A 167 -8.35 -6.01 4.97
C GLY A 167 -7.85 -4.60 4.74
N LYS A 168 -8.47 -3.68 5.45
CA LYS A 168 -7.99 -2.31 5.56
C LYS A 168 -7.29 -2.13 6.89
N VAL A 169 -6.27 -1.29 6.85
CA VAL A 169 -5.74 -0.65 8.05
C VAL A 169 -6.29 0.76 8.12
N LYS A 170 -6.94 1.09 9.24
CA LYS A 170 -7.38 2.44 9.56
C LYS A 170 -6.27 3.13 10.32
N VAL A 171 -5.95 4.35 9.92
CA VAL A 171 -4.91 5.16 10.55
C VAL A 171 -5.50 6.50 10.95
N ASP A 172 -5.48 6.78 12.24
CA ASP A 172 -5.91 8.05 12.84
C ASP A 172 -4.67 8.83 13.27
N VAL A 173 -4.58 10.09 12.84
CA VAL A 173 -3.47 10.99 13.14
C VAL A 173 -3.99 12.24 13.84
N LEU A 174 -3.52 12.45 15.05
CA LEU A 174 -3.75 13.68 15.81
C LEU A 174 -2.45 14.49 15.83
N VAL A 175 -2.49 15.69 15.27
CA VAL A 175 -1.36 16.61 15.17
C VAL A 175 -1.56 17.76 16.14
N ARG A 176 -0.49 18.12 16.85
CA ARG A 176 -0.37 19.38 17.58
C ARG A 176 0.91 20.10 17.15
N ALA A 177 0.76 21.10 16.29
CA ALA A 177 1.85 21.91 15.73
C ALA A 177 1.41 23.38 15.68
N ILE A 178 2.03 24.26 16.48
CA ILE A 178 1.56 25.66 16.60
C ILE A 178 1.92 26.48 15.36
N THR A 179 3.13 26.30 14.82
CA THR A 179 3.65 27.14 13.73
C THR A 179 3.62 26.45 12.37
N ALA A 180 3.65 25.11 12.34
CA ALA A 180 3.79 24.32 11.12
C ALA A 180 2.53 23.52 10.74
N LEU A 181 1.39 23.76 11.40
CA LEU A 181 0.18 22.93 11.23
C LEU A 181 -0.22 22.75 9.77
N LYS A 182 -0.26 23.85 9.02
CA LYS A 182 -0.68 23.84 7.62
C LYS A 182 0.21 22.95 6.76
N CYS A 183 1.54 23.08 6.91
CA CYS A 183 2.48 22.23 6.19
C CYS A 183 2.29 20.75 6.53
N VAL A 184 2.13 20.44 7.82
CA VAL A 184 1.93 19.06 8.28
C VAL A 184 0.65 18.47 7.72
N VAL A 185 -0.47 19.21 7.79
CA VAL A 185 -1.77 18.79 7.24
C VAL A 185 -1.68 18.58 5.74
N ASP A 186 -1.14 19.55 4.99
CA ASP A 186 -1.02 19.45 3.53
C ASP A 186 -0.13 18.26 3.11
N SER A 187 0.99 18.04 3.82
CA SER A 187 1.90 16.92 3.58
C SER A 187 1.22 15.57 3.83
N LEU A 188 0.44 15.44 4.91
CA LEU A 188 -0.31 14.22 5.20
C LEU A 188 -1.48 14.01 4.21
N VAL A 189 -2.19 15.06 3.82
CA VAL A 189 -3.27 14.96 2.81
C VAL A 189 -2.71 14.44 1.48
N ASN A 190 -1.55 14.94 1.06
CA ASN A 190 -0.86 14.45 -0.14
C ASN A 190 -0.42 12.98 -0.04
N LYS A 191 -0.35 12.42 1.18
CA LYS A 191 -0.06 11.02 1.45
C LYS A 191 -1.30 10.14 1.60
N GLY A 192 -2.50 10.68 1.30
CA GLY A 192 -3.76 9.94 1.29
C GLY A 192 -4.58 10.05 2.57
N PHE A 193 -4.23 10.96 3.48
CA PHE A 193 -5.06 11.27 4.65
C PHE A 193 -6.17 12.28 4.32
N ASN A 194 -7.29 12.16 5.00
CA ASN A 194 -8.41 13.09 4.95
C ASN A 194 -8.46 13.87 6.26
N ALA A 195 -8.33 15.19 6.18
CA ALA A 195 -8.47 16.06 7.35
C ALA A 195 -9.94 16.12 7.79
N GLN A 196 -10.21 15.68 9.02
CA GLN A 196 -11.55 15.70 9.62
C GLN A 196 -11.77 16.99 10.41
N ILE A 197 -10.73 17.44 11.12
CA ILE A 197 -10.77 18.61 11.99
C ILE A 197 -9.46 19.37 11.83
N VAL A 198 -9.54 20.69 11.62
CA VAL A 198 -8.38 21.58 11.63
C VAL A 198 -8.73 22.83 12.43
N TYR A 199 -8.04 23.03 13.56
CA TYR A 199 -8.12 24.23 14.39
C TYR A 199 -6.78 24.97 14.30
N GLU A 200 -6.64 25.84 13.29
CA GLU A 200 -5.40 26.58 13.04
C GLU A 200 -4.99 27.43 14.25
N ASP A 201 -5.94 28.12 14.91
CA ASP A 201 -5.68 28.95 16.09
C ASP A 201 -5.12 28.17 17.29
N LEU A 202 -5.46 26.88 17.38
CA LEU A 202 -4.99 25.98 18.45
C LEU A 202 -3.77 25.15 18.04
N GLY A 203 -3.40 25.20 16.75
CA GLY A 203 -2.35 24.35 16.19
C GLY A 203 -2.72 22.86 16.23
N ILE A 204 -4.00 22.49 16.11
CA ILE A 204 -4.47 21.10 16.24
C ILE A 204 -5.14 20.62 14.96
N ALA A 205 -4.83 19.40 14.51
CA ALA A 205 -5.55 18.75 13.43
C ALA A 205 -5.80 17.27 13.72
N HIS A 206 -6.90 16.74 13.19
CA HIS A 206 -7.23 15.32 13.19
C HIS A 206 -7.43 14.86 11.75
N LEU A 207 -6.70 13.83 11.34
CA LEU A 207 -6.76 13.26 10.01
C LEU A 207 -6.94 11.75 10.08
N THR A 208 -7.62 11.18 9.09
CA THR A 208 -7.86 9.74 9.00
C THR A 208 -7.54 9.20 7.61
N ALA A 209 -7.07 7.96 7.52
CA ALA A 209 -6.84 7.26 6.26
C ALA A 209 -7.21 5.79 6.37
N GLU A 210 -7.58 5.20 5.23
CA GLU A 210 -7.71 3.75 5.08
C GLU A 210 -6.75 3.29 4.00
N PHE A 211 -5.90 2.32 4.32
CA PHE A 211 -4.99 1.71 3.35
C PHE A 211 -5.28 0.22 3.22
N PRO A 212 -5.21 -0.34 2.01
CA PRO A 212 -5.20 -1.80 1.85
C PRO A 212 -3.94 -2.35 2.51
N SER A 213 -4.07 -3.42 3.29
CA SER A 213 -2.92 -4.09 3.91
C SER A 213 -3.20 -5.58 4.16
N LEU A 214 -2.13 -6.36 4.22
CA LEU A 214 -2.13 -7.73 4.74
C LEU A 214 -2.02 -7.78 6.28
N GLY A 215 -2.16 -6.65 6.98
CA GLY A 215 -2.14 -6.62 8.45
C GLY A 215 -0.77 -6.90 9.07
N ILE A 216 0.32 -6.79 8.30
CA ILE A 216 1.69 -7.07 8.78
C ILE A 216 2.19 -5.85 9.57
N LEU A 217 1.98 -5.90 10.89
CA LEU A 217 2.16 -4.76 11.80
C LEU A 217 3.52 -4.07 11.68
N THR A 218 4.61 -4.82 11.54
CA THR A 218 5.97 -4.24 11.43
C THR A 218 6.17 -3.45 10.13
N LEU A 219 5.58 -3.90 9.03
CA LEU A 219 5.62 -3.18 7.75
C LEU A 219 4.75 -1.92 7.80
N ILE A 220 3.56 -2.02 8.41
CA ILE A 220 2.68 -0.87 8.61
C ILE A 220 3.38 0.18 9.47
N ALA A 221 4.00 -0.23 10.58
CA ALA A 221 4.75 0.64 11.48
C ALA A 221 5.91 1.34 10.75
N SER A 222 6.68 0.59 9.95
CA SER A 222 7.78 1.15 9.15
C SER A 222 7.27 2.18 8.14
N LYS A 223 6.20 1.88 7.41
CA LYS A 223 5.61 2.78 6.42
C LYS A 223 5.14 4.09 7.07
N ILE A 224 4.46 4.00 8.21
CA ILE A 224 4.00 5.19 8.95
C ILE A 224 5.20 5.98 9.49
N ASP A 225 6.19 5.32 10.08
CA ASP A 225 7.41 5.97 10.56
C ASP A 225 8.09 6.77 9.45
N ASP A 226 8.24 6.18 8.26
CA ASP A 226 8.83 6.86 7.09
C ASP A 226 7.99 8.07 6.66
N MET A 227 6.66 7.94 6.62
CA MET A 227 5.75 9.03 6.26
C MET A 227 5.86 10.20 7.25
N ILE A 228 5.86 9.94 8.56
CA ILE A 228 5.96 10.99 9.60
C ILE A 228 7.35 11.64 9.59
N ASN A 229 8.43 10.85 9.43
CA ASN A 229 9.79 11.37 9.32
C ASN A 229 9.97 12.29 8.10
N GLU A 230 9.34 11.95 6.97
CA GLU A 230 9.34 12.80 5.78
C GLU A 230 8.58 14.11 6.02
N VAL A 231 7.43 14.04 6.69
CA VAL A 231 6.65 15.23 7.09
C VAL A 231 7.48 16.15 7.99
N GLU A 232 8.11 15.60 9.04
CA GLU A 232 9.01 16.37 9.91
C GLU A 232 10.11 17.05 9.10
N ARG A 233 10.81 16.32 8.22
CA ARG A 233 11.89 16.90 7.39
C ARG A 233 11.40 18.00 6.46
N SER A 234 10.18 17.87 5.92
CA SER A 234 9.62 18.82 4.96
C SER A 234 9.06 20.09 5.60
N CYS A 235 8.65 20.02 6.87
CA CYS A 235 7.94 21.09 7.56
C CYS A 235 8.75 21.74 8.70
N SER A 236 9.97 21.26 8.97
CA SER A 236 10.91 21.84 9.94
C SER A 236 11.68 23.04 9.40
#